data_AF-G8QQP3-F1
#
_entry.id   AF-G8QQP3-F1
#
_cell.length_a   1.000
_cell.length_b   1.000
_cell.length_c   1.000
_cell.angle_alpha   90.00
_cell.angle_beta   90.00
_cell.angle_gamma   90.00
#
_symmetry.space_group_name_H-M   'P 1'
#
loop_
_entity.id
_entity.type
_entity.pdbx_description
1 polymer ?
#
loop_
_entity_poly.entity_id
_entity_poly.type
_entity_poly.pdbx_seq_one_letter_code
_entity_poly.pdbx_strand_id
1 'polypeptide(L)'
;MEKRIVGICYLFLFFILVTGCTTYRPSVQKNPLDSLDVSSYAQNVYVGLSGPYSTEKEMVEQAIVNCAKNILIADAIALDSRVVSQWGTGKNKQFFASDDHAYYDDAQLANTIGRLVLISVTYDQEAGAIVVARDPEKKGGKRPYQSSYGDDGKPTWLKTYPEVGGYLFGVGSSRPYYFLNDSLEAADFSAAQNLLDLQSDYTFSKSVVDVHNEDLDRTLYQNSRALLQGFSIVSRYYDKETDTYWSLASIQL
;
A
#
# COMPACT_ATOMS: atom_id res chain seq x y z
N MET A 1 -14.13 10.31 -76.49
CA MET A 1 -14.09 11.37 -75.45
C MET A 1 -14.41 10.71 -74.13
N GLU A 2 -13.43 10.02 -73.55
CA GLU A 2 -12.46 10.56 -72.58
C GLU A 2 -13.13 10.76 -71.21
N LYS A 3 -13.13 9.73 -70.35
CA LYS A 3 -12.03 9.42 -69.41
C LYS A 3 -11.49 10.67 -68.71
N ARG A 4 -12.15 11.10 -67.64
CA ARG A 4 -11.62 11.92 -66.53
C ARG A 4 -12.75 12.04 -65.51
N ILE A 5 -12.66 11.32 -64.39
CA ILE A 5 -13.23 11.54 -63.04
C ILE A 5 -13.04 10.23 -62.24
N VAL A 6 -11.82 9.68 -62.21
CA VAL A 6 -11.45 8.58 -61.28
C VAL A 6 -10.12 8.90 -60.56
N GLY A 7 -9.47 10.01 -60.91
CA GLY A 7 -8.10 10.34 -60.48
C GLY A 7 -7.98 11.36 -59.34
N ILE A 8 -8.98 11.54 -58.48
CA ILE A 8 -8.88 12.49 -57.34
C ILE A 8 -9.17 11.85 -55.97
N CYS A 9 -9.83 10.69 -55.89
CA CYS A 9 -10.02 9.99 -54.61
C CYS A 9 -8.84 9.10 -54.18
N TYR A 10 -7.91 8.76 -55.08
CA TYR A 10 -6.76 7.92 -54.73
C TYR A 10 -5.53 8.69 -54.23
N LEU A 11 -5.52 10.03 -54.32
CA LEU A 11 -4.38 10.84 -53.87
C LEU A 11 -4.42 11.23 -52.39
N PHE A 12 -5.57 11.09 -51.72
CA PHE A 12 -5.70 11.31 -50.27
C PHE A 12 -5.49 10.04 -49.43
N LEU A 13 -5.48 8.86 -50.06
CA LEU A 13 -5.30 7.56 -49.40
C LEU A 13 -3.84 7.08 -49.38
N PHE A 14 -2.91 7.80 -50.03
CA PHE A 14 -1.49 7.43 -50.08
C PHE A 14 -0.60 8.27 -49.15
N PHE A 15 -1.12 9.33 -48.53
CA PHE A 15 -0.34 10.22 -47.66
C PHE A 15 -0.37 9.82 -46.16
N ILE A 16 -1.04 8.73 -45.80
CA ILE A 16 -1.09 8.22 -44.41
C ILE A 16 -0.05 7.09 -44.18
N LEU A 17 0.69 6.66 -45.22
CA LEU A 17 1.56 5.49 -45.14
C LEU A 17 3.06 5.77 -44.91
N VAL A 18 3.50 7.02 -44.73
CA VAL A 18 4.94 7.32 -44.60
C VAL A 18 5.24 8.43 -43.61
N THR A 19 4.84 8.29 -42.34
CA THR A 19 5.56 8.92 -41.22
C THR A 19 5.28 8.17 -39.93
N GLY A 20 6.31 7.51 -39.39
CA GLY A 20 6.29 7.01 -38.02
C GLY A 20 6.32 5.49 -37.90
N CYS A 21 7.41 4.86 -38.33
CA CYS A 21 7.94 3.73 -37.55
C CYS A 21 8.32 4.29 -36.16
N THR A 22 7.33 4.51 -35.29
CA THR A 22 7.58 4.59 -33.87
C THR A 22 8.03 3.21 -33.48
N THR A 23 9.32 3.07 -33.28
CA THR A 23 9.90 1.91 -32.63
C THR A 23 9.11 1.74 -31.34
N TYR A 24 8.27 0.70 -31.28
CA TYR A 24 7.70 0.22 -30.03
C TYR A 24 8.90 -0.19 -29.19
N ARG A 25 9.42 0.76 -28.41
CA ARG A 25 10.30 0.43 -27.30
C ARG A 25 9.42 -0.44 -26.42
N PRO A 26 9.77 -1.72 -26.18
CA PRO A 26 9.09 -2.45 -25.14
C PRO A 26 9.21 -1.58 -23.90
N SER A 27 8.08 -1.07 -23.39
CA SER A 27 8.05 -0.48 -22.07
C SER A 27 8.67 -1.54 -21.17
N VAL A 28 9.76 -1.19 -20.48
CA VAL A 28 10.34 -2.01 -19.42
C VAL A 28 9.16 -2.60 -18.68
N GLN A 29 9.04 -3.93 -18.69
CA GLN A 29 7.96 -4.66 -18.06
C GLN A 29 8.02 -4.27 -16.58
N LYS A 30 7.27 -3.24 -16.21
CA LYS A 30 7.25 -2.68 -14.86
C LYS A 30 6.84 -3.84 -13.98
N ASN A 31 7.63 -4.13 -12.96
CA ASN A 31 7.21 -5.12 -11.98
C ASN A 31 5.85 -4.62 -11.45
N PRO A 32 4.76 -5.41 -11.49
CA PRO A 32 3.46 -4.92 -11.07
C PRO A 32 3.48 -4.35 -9.64
N LEU A 33 4.39 -4.84 -8.79
CA LEU A 33 4.67 -4.30 -7.47
C LEU A 33 5.22 -2.86 -7.47
N ASP A 34 5.81 -2.39 -8.57
CA ASP A 34 6.23 -0.98 -8.75
C ASP A 34 5.03 -0.03 -8.75
N SER A 35 3.82 -0.54 -9.02
CA SER A 35 2.59 0.25 -8.93
C SER A 35 2.05 0.42 -7.51
N LEU A 36 2.68 -0.24 -6.52
CA LEU A 36 2.38 -0.05 -5.10
C LEU A 36 3.01 1.23 -4.54
N ASP A 37 4.02 1.79 -5.20
CA ASP A 37 4.55 3.11 -4.84
C ASP A 37 3.68 4.22 -5.43
N VAL A 38 2.86 4.82 -4.56
CA VAL A 38 2.00 5.96 -4.89
C VAL A 38 2.62 7.31 -4.53
N SER A 39 3.88 7.34 -4.07
CA SER A 39 4.55 8.55 -3.57
C SER A 39 4.72 9.64 -4.63
N SER A 40 4.71 9.26 -5.91
CA SER A 40 4.76 10.18 -7.06
C SER A 40 3.41 10.78 -7.46
N TYR A 41 2.30 10.22 -6.96
CA TYR A 41 0.96 10.73 -7.24
C TYR A 41 0.55 11.85 -6.27
N ALA A 42 -0.57 12.52 -6.57
CA ALA A 42 -1.18 13.45 -5.63
C ALA A 42 -1.66 12.74 -4.36
N GLN A 43 -1.79 13.49 -3.26
CA GLN A 43 -2.16 12.96 -1.94
C GLN A 43 -3.55 12.29 -1.92
N ASN A 44 -4.44 12.66 -2.84
CA ASN A 44 -5.78 12.08 -2.97
C ASN A 44 -5.82 10.83 -3.89
N VAL A 45 -4.67 10.26 -4.24
CA VAL A 45 -4.58 9.03 -5.03
C VAL A 45 -4.20 7.88 -4.13
N TYR A 46 -4.96 6.79 -4.19
CA TYR A 46 -4.81 5.62 -3.32
C TYR A 46 -4.66 4.36 -4.18
N VAL A 47 -4.09 3.32 -3.58
CA VAL A 47 -3.94 2.01 -4.20
C VAL A 47 -4.69 0.96 -3.38
N GLY A 48 -5.43 0.12 -4.08
CA GLY A 48 -6.06 -1.08 -3.53
C GLY A 48 -5.57 -2.32 -4.26
N LEU A 49 -5.44 -3.42 -3.53
CA LEU A 49 -5.01 -4.71 -4.04
C LEU A 49 -6.11 -5.72 -3.78
N SER A 50 -6.36 -6.64 -4.70
CA SER A 50 -7.11 -7.87 -4.44
C SER A 50 -6.19 -9.07 -4.59
N GLY A 51 -6.41 -10.14 -3.83
CA GLY A 51 -5.79 -11.44 -4.15
C GLY A 51 -6.25 -12.00 -5.51
N PRO A 52 -5.73 -13.18 -5.91
CA PRO A 52 -6.20 -13.86 -7.11
C PRO A 52 -7.63 -14.38 -6.91
N TYR A 53 -8.57 -13.94 -7.74
CA TYR A 53 -9.95 -14.42 -7.77
C TYR A 53 -10.26 -15.20 -9.04
N SER A 54 -11.43 -15.84 -9.08
CA SER A 54 -11.88 -16.66 -10.20
C SER A 54 -12.10 -15.86 -11.48
N THR A 55 -12.38 -14.55 -11.36
CA THR A 55 -12.57 -13.64 -12.49
C THR A 55 -11.83 -12.33 -12.31
N GLU A 56 -11.38 -11.73 -13.42
CA GLU A 56 -10.78 -10.38 -13.42
C GLU A 56 -11.72 -9.34 -12.83
N LYS A 57 -13.03 -9.48 -13.09
CA LYS A 57 -14.05 -8.60 -12.54
C LYS A 57 -14.05 -8.62 -11.01
N GLU A 58 -14.08 -9.80 -10.41
CA GLU A 58 -14.03 -9.95 -8.95
C GLU A 58 -12.74 -9.37 -8.36
N MET A 59 -11.60 -9.58 -9.04
CA MET A 59 -10.32 -9.00 -8.62
C MET A 59 -10.40 -7.46 -8.59
N VAL A 60 -10.90 -6.84 -9.66
CA VAL A 60 -11.03 -5.38 -9.71
C VAL A 60 -12.02 -4.85 -8.68
N GLU A 61 -13.18 -5.48 -8.52
CA GLU A 61 -14.18 -5.08 -7.52
C GLU A 61 -13.60 -5.13 -6.10
N GLN A 62 -12.89 -6.20 -5.76
CA GLN A 62 -12.27 -6.32 -4.45
C GLN A 62 -11.12 -5.31 -4.26
N ALA A 63 -10.33 -5.04 -5.30
CA ALA A 63 -9.27 -4.04 -5.25
C ALA A 63 -9.85 -2.63 -5.06
N ILE A 64 -11.01 -2.32 -5.66
CA ILE A 64 -11.73 -1.06 -5.44
C ILE A 64 -12.22 -0.96 -3.99
N VAL A 65 -12.79 -2.04 -3.44
CA VAL A 65 -13.21 -2.08 -2.02
C VAL A 65 -12.02 -1.80 -1.10
N ASN A 66 -10.88 -2.44 -1.35
CA ASN A 66 -9.68 -2.24 -0.53
C ASN A 66 -9.08 -0.83 -0.71
N CYS A 67 -9.19 -0.24 -1.90
CA CYS A 67 -8.83 1.17 -2.13
C CYS A 67 -9.72 2.12 -1.31
N ALA A 68 -11.03 1.88 -1.29
CA ALA A 68 -11.96 2.66 -0.49
C ALA A 68 -11.71 2.51 1.02
N LYS A 69 -11.39 1.31 1.50
CA LYS A 69 -10.96 1.10 2.90
C LYS A 69 -9.72 1.93 3.22
N ASN A 70 -8.70 1.95 2.35
CA ASN A 70 -7.50 2.76 2.55
C ASN A 70 -7.79 4.27 2.65
N ILE A 71 -8.81 4.76 1.95
CA ILE A 71 -9.29 6.15 2.08
C ILE A 71 -9.93 6.39 3.44
N LEU A 72 -10.80 5.47 3.88
CA LEU A 72 -11.49 5.59 5.17
C LEU A 72 -10.52 5.51 6.36
N ILE A 73 -9.52 4.63 6.27
CA ILE A 73 -8.42 4.55 7.25
C ILE A 73 -7.70 5.90 7.35
N ALA A 74 -7.52 6.61 6.22
CA ALA A 74 -6.81 7.88 6.20
C ALA A 74 -7.55 9.01 6.95
N ASP A 75 -8.88 8.92 7.03
CA ASP A 75 -9.70 9.89 7.75
C ASP A 75 -9.61 9.73 9.26
N ALA A 76 -9.66 8.49 9.72
CA ALA A 76 -9.49 8.15 11.12
C ALA A 76 -9.24 6.65 11.25
N ILE A 77 -8.07 6.28 11.78
CA ILE A 77 -7.84 4.91 12.25
C ILE A 77 -8.00 4.89 13.77
N ALA A 78 -8.96 4.08 14.24
CA ALA A 78 -9.02 3.68 15.63
C ALA A 78 -8.28 2.34 15.72
N LEU A 79 -7.05 2.39 16.23
CA LEU A 79 -6.28 1.18 16.53
C LEU A 79 -6.49 0.84 18.01
N ASP A 80 -7.00 -0.36 18.27
CA ASP A 80 -6.92 -1.03 19.57
C ASP A 80 -5.88 -2.12 19.39
N SER A 81 -4.60 -1.77 19.57
CA SER A 81 -3.52 -2.73 19.36
C SER A 81 -3.28 -3.49 20.66
N ARG A 82 -3.51 -4.80 20.62
CA ARG A 82 -3.18 -5.73 21.69
C ARG A 82 -2.04 -6.62 21.25
N VAL A 83 -0.82 -6.25 21.64
CA VAL A 83 0.36 -7.06 21.35
C VAL A 83 0.64 -7.99 22.52
N VAL A 84 0.64 -9.30 22.25
CA VAL A 84 1.20 -10.31 23.16
C VAL A 84 2.47 -10.85 22.54
N SER A 85 3.62 -10.57 23.17
CA SER A 85 4.91 -11.14 22.79
C SER A 85 5.37 -12.14 23.83
N GLN A 86 5.56 -13.41 23.46
CA GLN A 86 6.16 -14.44 24.33
C GLN A 86 7.56 -14.82 23.83
N TRP A 87 8.56 -14.77 24.71
CA TRP A 87 9.92 -15.23 24.47
C TRP A 87 10.21 -16.44 25.36
N GLY A 88 10.64 -17.56 24.78
CA GLY A 88 11.13 -18.73 25.52
C GLY A 88 12.50 -19.19 25.03
N THR A 89 13.35 -19.69 25.93
CA THR A 89 14.74 -20.13 25.68
C THR A 89 14.84 -21.47 24.94
N GLY A 90 13.80 -22.30 25.01
CA GLY A 90 13.72 -23.59 24.30
C GLY A 90 13.16 -23.48 22.88
N LYS A 91 14.05 -23.27 21.89
CA LYS A 91 13.77 -23.13 20.43
C LYS A 91 13.19 -21.76 20.08
N ASN A 92 13.88 -21.01 19.21
CA ASN A 92 13.51 -19.73 18.58
C ASN A 92 12.02 -19.60 18.20
N LYS A 93 11.14 -19.39 19.17
CA LYS A 93 9.71 -19.25 18.98
C LYS A 93 9.31 -17.94 19.62
N GLN A 94 9.34 -16.88 18.81
CA GLN A 94 8.63 -15.66 19.12
C GLN A 94 7.20 -15.88 18.63
N PHE A 95 6.25 -15.90 19.55
CA PHE A 95 4.84 -15.88 19.20
C PHE A 95 4.36 -14.43 19.29
N PHE A 96 3.91 -13.91 18.14
CA PHE A 96 3.23 -12.63 18.04
C PHE A 96 1.76 -12.94 17.80
N ALA A 97 0.89 -12.47 18.69
CA ALA A 97 -0.54 -12.40 18.45
C ALA A 97 -0.94 -10.93 18.52
N SER A 98 -1.44 -10.41 17.41
CA SER A 98 -2.05 -9.09 17.28
C SER A 98 -3.52 -9.32 16.90
N ASP A 99 -4.44 -8.77 17.68
CA ASP A 99 -5.87 -8.75 17.37
C ASP A 99 -6.24 -7.31 17.04
N ASP A 100 -6.16 -6.95 15.76
CA ASP A 100 -6.38 -5.59 15.27
C ASP A 100 -7.68 -5.55 14.44
N HIS A 101 -8.57 -4.60 14.74
CA HIS A 101 -9.83 -4.42 14.03
C HIS A 101 -10.02 -2.97 13.58
N ALA A 102 -10.12 -2.75 12.27
CA ALA A 102 -10.61 -1.50 11.70
C ALA A 102 -12.12 -1.61 11.44
N TYR A 103 -12.91 -0.71 12.05
CA TYR A 103 -14.36 -0.66 11.88
C TYR A 103 -14.73 0.32 10.75
N TYR A 104 -15.56 -0.11 9.80
CA TYR A 104 -16.04 0.70 8.68
C TYR A 104 -17.57 0.81 8.73
N ASP A 105 -18.10 2.00 8.48
CA ASP A 105 -19.53 2.18 8.20
C ASP A 105 -19.83 1.79 6.74
N ASP A 106 -20.68 0.78 6.54
CA ASP A 106 -21.06 0.27 5.23
C ASP A 106 -21.62 1.36 4.30
N ALA A 107 -22.38 2.32 4.84
CA ALA A 107 -22.93 3.42 4.06
C ALA A 107 -21.83 4.36 3.56
N GLN A 108 -20.85 4.65 4.42
CA GLN A 108 -19.70 5.48 4.09
C GLN A 108 -18.77 4.77 3.09
N LEU A 109 -18.57 3.47 3.24
CA LEU A 109 -17.79 2.64 2.31
C LEU A 109 -18.43 2.63 0.92
N ALA A 110 -19.74 2.38 0.83
CA ALA A 110 -20.46 2.39 -0.44
C ALA A 110 -20.41 3.76 -1.13
N ASN A 111 -20.57 4.86 -0.39
CA ASN A 111 -20.41 6.22 -0.92
C ASN A 111 -19.00 6.44 -1.47
N THR A 112 -17.97 6.06 -0.70
CA THR A 112 -16.56 6.20 -1.10
C THR A 112 -16.28 5.44 -2.39
N ILE A 113 -16.73 4.18 -2.50
CA ILE A 113 -16.62 3.37 -3.71
C ILE A 113 -17.28 4.07 -4.91
N GLY A 114 -18.50 4.59 -4.73
CA GLY A 114 -19.28 5.21 -5.81
C GLY A 114 -18.66 6.48 -6.42
N ARG A 115 -17.77 7.16 -5.70
CA ARG A 115 -17.12 8.40 -6.17
C ARG A 115 -15.69 8.23 -6.66
N LEU A 116 -15.08 7.05 -6.46
CA LEU A 116 -13.70 6.78 -6.86
C LEU A 116 -13.51 6.93 -8.36
N VAL A 117 -12.46 7.65 -8.77
CA VAL A 117 -12.06 7.77 -10.17
C VAL A 117 -10.86 6.87 -10.42
N LEU A 118 -11.05 5.79 -11.17
CA LEU A 118 -9.97 4.85 -11.51
C LEU A 118 -8.93 5.54 -12.41
N ILE A 119 -7.66 5.43 -12.04
CA ILE A 119 -6.51 5.92 -12.82
C ILE A 119 -5.91 4.78 -13.63
N SER A 120 -5.68 3.64 -12.98
CA SER A 120 -5.12 2.45 -13.64
C SER A 120 -5.55 1.17 -12.95
N VAL A 121 -5.60 0.10 -13.75
CA VAL A 121 -5.78 -1.27 -13.28
C VAL A 121 -4.64 -2.09 -13.86
N THR A 122 -3.90 -2.78 -13.00
CA THR A 122 -2.80 -3.68 -13.37
C THR A 122 -3.12 -5.06 -12.84
N TYR A 123 -2.86 -6.09 -13.62
CA TYR A 123 -3.02 -7.48 -13.19
C TYR A 123 -1.66 -8.12 -12.99
N ASP A 124 -1.57 -8.97 -11.98
CA ASP A 124 -0.42 -9.78 -11.69
C ASP A 124 -0.87 -11.16 -11.21
N GLN A 125 -0.11 -12.19 -11.62
CA GLN A 125 -0.51 -13.58 -11.42
C GLN A 125 -0.46 -14.01 -9.94
N GLU A 126 0.41 -13.39 -9.15
CA GLU A 126 0.57 -13.70 -7.72
C GLU A 126 -0.18 -12.70 -6.86
N ALA A 127 -0.20 -11.44 -7.29
CA ALA A 127 -0.82 -10.34 -6.56
C ALA A 127 -2.35 -10.34 -6.72
N GLY A 128 -2.89 -10.63 -7.91
CA GLY A 128 -4.27 -10.39 -8.30
C GLY A 128 -4.44 -9.09 -9.10
N ALA A 129 -5.38 -8.20 -8.72
CA ALA A 129 -5.54 -6.89 -9.36
C ALA A 129 -5.03 -5.76 -8.45
N ILE A 130 -4.30 -4.83 -9.05
CA ILE A 130 -3.83 -3.59 -8.45
C ILE A 130 -4.63 -2.44 -9.07
N VAL A 131 -5.39 -1.74 -8.25
CA VAL A 131 -6.19 -0.59 -8.65
C VAL A 131 -5.59 0.67 -8.05
N VAL A 132 -5.27 1.65 -8.90
CA VAL A 132 -4.91 3.00 -8.46
C VAL A 132 -6.10 3.90 -8.77
N ALA A 133 -6.62 4.60 -7.76
CA ALA A 133 -7.80 5.44 -7.88
C ALA A 133 -7.65 6.78 -7.15
N ARG A 134 -8.36 7.80 -7.60
CA ARG A 134 -8.42 9.12 -6.99
C ARG A 134 -9.73 9.33 -6.28
N ASP A 135 -9.69 9.88 -5.06
CA ASP A 135 -10.88 10.43 -4.40
C ASP A 135 -11.02 11.93 -4.76
N PRO A 136 -12.06 12.33 -5.50
CA PRO A 136 -12.28 13.73 -5.86
C PRO A 136 -12.71 14.63 -4.68
N GLU A 137 -13.23 14.06 -3.58
CA GLU A 137 -13.62 14.83 -2.39
C GLU A 137 -12.41 15.20 -1.51
N LYS A 138 -11.29 14.49 -1.66
CA LYS A 138 -10.03 14.79 -0.95
C LYS A 138 -9.20 15.81 -1.70
N LYS A 139 -8.52 16.69 -0.96
CA LYS A 139 -7.64 17.71 -1.54
C LYS A 139 -6.47 17.06 -2.27
N GLY A 140 -6.36 17.33 -3.58
CA GLY A 140 -5.22 16.95 -4.38
C GLY A 140 -4.04 17.89 -4.13
N GLY A 141 -3.17 17.53 -3.21
CA GLY A 141 -1.91 18.23 -2.91
C GLY A 141 -0.69 17.40 -3.29
N LYS A 142 0.50 18.02 -3.23
CA LYS A 142 1.75 17.27 -3.26
C LYS A 142 1.82 16.38 -2.01
N ARG A 143 2.16 15.10 -2.18
CA ARG A 143 2.43 14.22 -1.05
C ARG A 143 3.58 14.76 -0.18
N PRO A 144 3.56 14.49 1.13
CA PRO A 144 4.61 14.95 2.04
C PRO A 144 5.98 14.41 1.65
N TYR A 145 6.03 13.23 1.06
CA TYR A 145 7.26 12.56 0.67
C TYR A 145 7.11 11.84 -0.68
N GLN A 146 8.19 11.84 -1.45
CA GLN A 146 8.37 11.09 -2.68
C GLN A 146 9.54 10.14 -2.49
N SER A 147 9.34 8.84 -2.76
CA SER A 147 10.36 7.81 -2.59
C SER A 147 11.61 8.13 -3.40
N SER A 148 12.76 8.06 -2.72
CA SER A 148 14.08 8.02 -3.35
C SER A 148 14.71 6.66 -3.12
N TYR A 149 15.49 6.20 -4.09
CA TYR A 149 16.12 4.87 -4.09
C TYR A 149 17.63 5.03 -4.03
N GLY A 150 18.27 4.21 -3.22
CA GLY A 150 19.73 4.13 -3.15
C GLY A 150 20.33 3.41 -4.37
N ASP A 151 21.65 3.36 -4.42
CA ASP A 151 22.40 2.64 -5.47
C ASP A 151 22.13 1.12 -5.44
N ASP A 152 21.65 0.60 -4.30
CA ASP A 152 21.20 -0.78 -4.11
C ASP A 152 19.78 -1.05 -4.65
N GLY A 153 19.11 -0.03 -5.22
CA GLY A 153 17.74 -0.12 -5.71
C GLY A 153 16.69 -0.20 -4.59
N LYS A 154 17.11 -0.07 -3.32
CA LYS A 154 16.21 -0.08 -2.16
C LYS A 154 15.77 1.35 -1.81
N PRO A 155 14.53 1.54 -1.33
CA PRO A 155 14.12 2.86 -0.87
C PRO A 155 14.96 3.36 0.30
N THR A 156 15.33 4.63 0.29
CA THR A 156 16.16 5.25 1.33
C THR A 156 15.49 5.25 2.70
N TRP A 157 14.15 5.31 2.71
CA TRP A 157 13.35 5.30 3.93
C TRP A 157 13.42 4.00 4.74
N LEU A 158 13.97 2.91 4.18
CA LEU A 158 14.24 1.68 4.93
C LEU A 158 15.37 1.85 5.96
N LYS A 159 16.29 2.81 5.73
CA LYS A 159 17.44 3.05 6.61
C LYS A 159 17.24 4.28 7.49
N THR A 160 16.60 5.32 6.96
CA THR A 160 16.42 6.60 7.64
C THR A 160 15.03 7.15 7.38
N TYR A 161 14.27 7.48 8.42
CA TYR A 161 12.95 8.09 8.24
C TYR A 161 13.04 9.41 7.47
N PRO A 162 12.05 9.71 6.60
CA PRO A 162 11.96 11.02 5.99
C PRO A 162 11.78 12.13 7.03
N GLU A 163 12.54 13.22 6.90
CA GLU A 163 12.41 14.42 7.72
C GLU A 163 11.64 15.50 6.94
N VAL A 164 10.33 15.58 7.18
CA VAL A 164 9.45 16.57 6.54
C VAL A 164 8.69 17.32 7.63
N GLY A 165 8.83 18.65 7.65
CA GLY A 165 8.20 19.49 8.68
C GLY A 165 6.67 19.32 8.70
N GLY A 166 6.12 19.10 9.90
CA GLY A 166 4.68 18.88 10.11
C GLY A 166 4.20 17.46 9.83
N TYR A 167 5.11 16.51 9.61
CA TYR A 167 4.78 15.10 9.40
C TYR A 167 5.64 14.20 10.28
N LEU A 168 5.03 13.13 10.78
CA LEU A 168 5.73 11.97 11.33
C LEU A 168 5.61 10.81 10.36
N PHE A 169 6.65 9.99 10.30
CA PHE A 169 6.70 8.79 9.46
C PHE A 169 6.95 7.55 10.32
N GLY A 170 6.35 6.44 9.92
CA GLY A 170 6.62 5.12 10.48
C GLY A 170 6.81 4.11 9.37
N VAL A 171 7.73 3.18 9.59
CA VAL A 171 7.99 2.07 8.67
C VAL A 171 7.56 0.78 9.34
N GLY A 172 6.71 0.02 8.66
CA GLY A 172 6.29 -1.30 9.07
C GLY A 172 6.81 -2.37 8.13
N SER A 173 6.88 -3.60 8.63
CA SER A 173 7.26 -4.74 7.80
C SER A 173 6.48 -6.00 8.15
N SER A 174 6.40 -6.90 7.17
CA SER A 174 5.80 -8.21 7.33
C SER A 174 6.55 -9.28 6.53
N ARG A 175 6.56 -10.49 7.08
CA ARG A 175 6.87 -11.71 6.33
C ARG A 175 5.73 -12.04 5.35
N PRO A 176 5.99 -12.87 4.33
CA PRO A 176 4.95 -13.33 3.42
C PRO A 176 3.87 -14.12 4.15
N TYR A 177 2.63 -13.78 3.84
CA TYR A 177 1.43 -14.58 4.10
C TYR A 177 1.05 -15.34 2.83
N TYR A 178 0.01 -16.17 2.92
CA TYR A 178 -0.49 -16.91 1.77
C TYR A 178 -0.95 -15.97 0.63
N PHE A 179 -1.58 -14.85 0.98
CA PHE A 179 -1.95 -13.81 0.01
C PHE A 179 -1.06 -12.58 0.17
N LEU A 180 -0.69 -11.98 -0.98
CA LEU A 180 0.09 -10.74 -1.00
C LEU A 180 -0.63 -9.60 -0.27
N ASN A 181 -1.95 -9.49 -0.45
CA ASN A 181 -2.75 -8.45 0.22
C ASN A 181 -2.58 -8.51 1.75
N ASP A 182 -2.65 -9.71 2.32
CA ASP A 182 -2.50 -9.90 3.76
C ASP A 182 -1.10 -9.51 4.24
N SER A 183 -0.07 -9.77 3.41
CA SER A 183 1.31 -9.38 3.71
C SER A 183 1.50 -7.85 3.72
N LEU A 184 0.89 -7.15 2.76
CA LEU A 184 0.93 -5.70 2.69
C LEU A 184 0.09 -5.06 3.80
N GLU A 185 -1.09 -5.61 4.09
CA GLU A 185 -1.96 -5.16 5.16
C GLU A 185 -1.26 -5.30 6.53
N ALA A 186 -0.61 -6.43 6.79
CA ALA A 186 0.20 -6.62 7.99
C ALA A 186 1.36 -5.60 8.08
N ALA A 187 2.04 -5.29 6.97
CA ALA A 187 3.09 -4.28 6.95
C ALA A 187 2.55 -2.86 7.18
N ASP A 188 1.39 -2.53 6.61
CA ASP A 188 0.69 -1.25 6.82
C ASP A 188 0.27 -1.06 8.29
N PHE A 189 -0.29 -2.10 8.90
CA PHE A 189 -0.65 -2.10 10.33
C PHE A 189 0.59 -1.94 11.21
N SER A 190 1.67 -2.67 10.93
CA SER A 190 2.94 -2.50 11.63
C SER A 190 3.46 -1.06 11.51
N ALA A 191 3.32 -0.41 10.36
CA ALA A 191 3.74 0.98 10.16
C ALA A 191 2.88 1.94 11.01
N ALA A 192 1.58 1.69 11.10
CA ALA A 192 0.66 2.46 11.92
C ALA A 192 0.92 2.28 13.42
N GLN A 193 1.23 1.07 13.88
CA GLN A 193 1.65 0.80 15.26
C GLN A 193 2.94 1.55 15.59
N ASN A 194 3.94 1.51 14.71
CA ASN A 194 5.18 2.25 14.92
C ASN A 194 4.97 3.78 14.98
N LEU A 195 4.00 4.32 14.24
CA LEU A 195 3.58 5.72 14.36
C LEU A 195 2.90 6.02 15.70
N LEU A 196 2.05 5.12 16.20
CA LEU A 196 1.43 5.25 17.52
C LEU A 196 2.46 5.25 18.64
N ASP A 197 3.45 4.35 18.57
CA ASP A 197 4.51 4.28 19.57
C ASP A 197 5.36 5.55 19.60
N LEU A 198 5.49 6.24 18.45
CA LEU A 198 6.14 7.57 18.37
C LEU A 198 5.26 8.71 18.92
N GLN A 199 3.93 8.56 18.88
CA GLN A 199 2.98 9.62 19.26
C GLN A 199 2.44 9.49 20.69
N SER A 200 2.39 8.28 21.25
CA SER A 200 1.66 8.01 22.49
C SER A 200 2.49 8.29 23.76
N ASP A 201 1.96 9.17 24.61
CA ASP A 201 2.40 9.36 26.01
C ASP A 201 1.90 8.26 26.96
N TYR A 202 0.99 7.37 26.51
CA TYR A 202 0.29 6.38 27.35
C TYR A 202 0.33 4.96 26.75
N THR A 203 1.51 4.35 26.74
CA THR A 203 1.67 2.90 26.50
C THR A 203 1.49 2.15 27.82
N PHE A 204 0.42 1.36 27.95
CA PHE A 204 0.29 0.45 29.08
C PHE A 204 0.98 -0.87 28.75
N SER A 205 2.21 -1.02 29.26
CA SER A 205 2.98 -2.25 29.16
C SER A 205 2.90 -3.05 30.46
N LYS A 206 2.47 -4.32 30.40
CA LYS A 206 2.58 -5.27 31.51
C LYS A 206 3.47 -6.44 31.09
N SER A 207 4.61 -6.57 31.75
CA SER A 207 5.50 -7.73 31.58
C SER A 207 5.16 -8.78 32.64
N VAL A 208 4.91 -10.01 32.21
CA VAL A 208 4.87 -11.20 33.07
C VAL A 208 6.13 -12.00 32.78
N VAL A 209 6.83 -12.43 33.82
CA VAL A 209 8.03 -13.27 33.71
C VAL A 209 7.74 -14.53 34.50
N ASP A 210 7.60 -15.65 33.80
CA ASP A 210 7.42 -16.97 34.40
C ASP A 210 8.71 -17.79 34.19
N VAL A 211 9.19 -18.41 35.26
CA VAL A 211 10.40 -19.25 35.23
C VAL A 211 9.98 -20.69 35.51
N HIS A 212 10.14 -21.57 34.53
CA HIS A 212 9.87 -23.00 34.67
C HIS A 212 11.06 -23.81 34.15
N ASN A 213 11.66 -24.67 34.99
CA ASN A 213 12.73 -25.60 34.61
C ASN A 213 13.88 -24.95 33.79
N GLU A 214 14.48 -23.87 34.31
CA GLU A 214 15.58 -23.12 33.67
C GLU A 214 15.23 -22.38 32.37
N ASP A 215 13.99 -22.50 31.87
CA ASP A 215 13.49 -21.70 30.77
C ASP A 215 12.86 -20.38 31.26
N LEU A 216 13.30 -19.27 30.68
CA LEU A 216 12.78 -17.94 30.98
C LEU A 216 11.70 -17.59 29.96
N ASP A 217 10.44 -17.63 30.39
CA ASP A 217 9.30 -17.22 29.58
C ASP A 217 8.90 -15.79 29.94
N ARG A 218 9.16 -14.85 29.02
CA ARG A 218 8.73 -13.45 29.18
C ARG A 218 7.54 -13.19 28.28
N THR A 219 6.43 -12.74 28.85
CA THR A 219 5.25 -12.30 28.11
C THR A 219 5.07 -10.79 28.29
N LEU A 220 5.17 -10.04 27.20
CA LEU A 220 4.84 -8.61 27.17
C LEU A 220 3.42 -8.44 26.65
N TYR A 221 2.57 -7.81 27.46
CA TYR A 221 1.28 -7.29 27.06
C TYR A 221 1.40 -5.79 26.84
N GLN A 222 1.20 -5.33 25.61
CA GLN A 222 1.12 -3.91 25.29
C GLN A 222 -0.28 -3.61 24.78
N ASN A 223 -0.91 -2.58 25.35
CA ASN A 223 -2.13 -1.99 24.82
C ASN A 223 -1.88 -0.52 24.50
N SER A 224 -2.06 -0.15 23.23
CA SER A 224 -2.10 1.24 22.79
C SER A 224 -3.44 1.50 22.10
N ARG A 225 -4.11 2.57 22.55
CA ARG A 225 -5.33 3.07 21.92
C ARG A 225 -5.11 4.53 21.57
N ALA A 226 -4.97 4.83 20.29
CA ALA A 226 -4.99 6.21 19.83
C ALA A 226 -5.74 6.34 18.49
N LEU A 227 -6.15 7.57 18.22
CA LEU A 227 -6.79 7.96 16.98
C LEU A 227 -5.72 8.65 16.12
N LEU A 228 -5.28 8.01 15.03
CA LEU A 228 -4.43 8.70 14.05
C LEU A 228 -5.34 9.39 13.04
N GLN A 229 -5.37 10.72 13.07
CA GLN A 229 -6.02 11.54 12.04
C GLN A 229 -5.01 11.88 10.94
N GLY A 230 -5.42 11.82 9.68
CA GLY A 230 -4.55 12.13 8.55
C GLY A 230 -3.47 11.08 8.29
N PHE A 231 -3.70 9.84 8.74
CA PHE A 231 -2.85 8.70 8.42
C PHE A 231 -2.85 8.45 6.90
N SER A 232 -1.71 8.08 6.33
CA SER A 232 -1.67 7.70 4.91
C SER A 232 -0.51 6.75 4.66
N ILE A 233 -0.76 5.72 3.87
CA ILE A 233 0.31 4.95 3.25
C ILE A 233 0.92 5.77 2.11
N VAL A 234 2.22 6.00 2.21
CA VAL A 234 2.98 6.83 1.28
C VAL A 234 3.63 5.97 0.19
N SER A 235 4.24 4.86 0.60
CA SER A 235 4.97 3.97 -0.30
C SER A 235 4.95 2.56 0.26
N ARG A 236 4.97 1.56 -0.63
CA ARG A 236 5.25 0.17 -0.27
C ARG A 236 6.43 -0.35 -1.08
N TYR A 237 7.13 -1.33 -0.55
CA TYR A 237 8.28 -1.95 -1.19
C TYR A 237 8.36 -3.44 -0.84
N TYR A 238 8.77 -4.25 -1.80
CA TYR A 238 9.04 -5.67 -1.59
C TYR A 238 10.52 -5.94 -1.75
N ASP A 239 11.16 -6.42 -0.68
CA ASP A 239 12.55 -6.83 -0.70
C ASP A 239 12.66 -8.33 -1.05
N LYS A 240 13.05 -8.62 -2.29
CA LYS A 240 13.22 -9.98 -2.81
C LYS A 240 14.33 -10.76 -2.11
N GLU A 241 15.35 -10.09 -1.57
CA GLU A 241 16.48 -10.77 -0.93
C GLU A 241 16.10 -11.36 0.43
N THR A 242 15.25 -10.64 1.16
CA THR A 242 14.85 -10.98 2.53
C THR A 242 13.44 -11.56 2.59
N ASP A 243 12.73 -11.59 1.46
CA ASP A 243 11.32 -11.99 1.34
C ASP A 243 10.48 -11.25 2.39
N THR A 244 10.51 -9.92 2.29
CA THR A 244 9.90 -9.02 3.29
C THR A 244 9.16 -7.88 2.60
N TYR A 245 7.94 -7.63 3.04
CA TYR A 245 7.10 -6.52 2.60
C TYR A 245 7.26 -5.36 3.55
N TRP A 246 7.39 -4.15 2.99
CA TRP A 246 7.63 -2.92 3.72
C TRP A 246 6.60 -1.88 3.36
N SER A 247 6.12 -1.14 4.36
CA SER A 247 5.20 -0.02 4.19
C SER A 247 5.73 1.21 4.91
N LEU A 248 5.72 2.34 4.21
CA LEU A 248 5.97 3.66 4.77
C LEU A 248 4.63 4.36 4.96
N ALA A 249 4.31 4.69 6.21
CA ALA A 249 3.16 5.47 6.59
C ALA A 249 3.57 6.87 7.06
N SER A 250 2.65 7.82 6.96
CA SER A 250 2.81 9.17 7.50
C SER A 250 1.55 9.63 8.23
N ILE A 251 1.71 10.49 9.23
CA ILE A 251 0.64 11.27 9.84
C ILE A 251 1.01 12.76 9.80
N GLN A 252 0.00 13.61 9.68
CA GLN A 252 0.17 15.05 9.81
C GLN A 252 0.05 15.45 11.29
N LEU A 253 0.98 16.28 11.76
CA LEU A 253 1.00 16.85 13.11
C LEU A 253 0.11 18.09 13.24
#